data_AF-A0A951X729-F1
#
_entry.id   AF-A0A951X729-F1
#
_cell.length_a   1.000
_cell.length_b   1.000
_cell.length_c   1.000
_cell.angle_alpha   90.00
_cell.angle_beta   90.00
_cell.angle_gamma   90.00
#
_symmetry.space_group_name_H-M   'P 1'
#
loop_
_entity.id
_entity.type
_entity.pdbx_description
1 polymer ?
#
loop_
_entity_poly.entity_id
_entity_poly.type
_entity_poly.pdbx_seq_one_letter_code
_entity_poly.pdbx_strand_id
1 'polypeptide(L)'
;MTEASWWPSPYGPDDQIGMLNEITPAKTVAAARLVQQGRVYDLAHVLDEHVPAFPGRSFRQSLVTSAHLLNLRRPDAGAAGWGENNVNWIIDLVSSTSQMGTHLDALNHL
;
A
#
# COMPACT_ATOMS: atom_id res chain seq x y z
N MET A 1 28.60 26.25 17.88
CA MET A 1 27.26 25.73 17.55
C MET A 1 27.08 24.48 18.41
N THR A 2 26.14 24.48 19.34
CA THR A 2 25.83 23.29 20.14
C THR A 2 25.08 22.30 19.24
N GLU A 3 25.59 21.07 19.10
CA GLU A 3 24.87 19.99 18.43
C GLU A 3 23.50 19.81 19.09
N ALA A 4 22.44 19.87 18.29
CA ALA A 4 21.12 19.49 18.76
C ALA A 4 21.12 17.98 18.99
N SER A 5 20.79 17.54 20.20
CA SER A 5 20.62 16.12 20.50
C SER A 5 19.48 15.57 19.66
N TRP A 6 19.76 14.60 18.78
CA TRP A 6 18.76 13.94 17.95
C TRP A 6 17.90 12.93 18.74
N TRP A 7 18.32 12.60 19.97
CA TRP A 7 17.66 11.70 20.92
C TRP A 7 17.66 12.29 22.35
N PRO A 8 16.63 12.05 23.19
CA PRO A 8 15.36 11.39 22.88
C PRO A 8 14.48 12.18 21.94
N SER A 9 13.50 11.51 21.31
CA SER A 9 12.49 12.19 20.49
C SER A 9 11.87 13.36 21.27
N PRO A 10 11.54 14.48 20.61
CA PRO A 10 10.79 15.57 21.24
C PRO A 10 9.47 15.12 21.89
N TYR A 11 8.93 13.98 21.48
CA TYR A 11 7.69 13.40 22.01
C TYR A 11 7.90 12.38 23.14
N GLY A 12 9.16 12.15 23.54
CA GLY A 12 9.51 11.28 24.66
C GLY A 12 10.40 10.09 24.26
N PRO A 13 11.05 9.46 25.24
CA PRO A 13 12.01 8.38 25.01
C PRO A 13 11.41 7.06 24.51
N ASP A 14 10.08 6.91 24.54
CA ASP A 14 9.39 5.70 24.05
C ASP A 14 8.64 5.97 22.73
N ASP A 15 8.82 7.14 22.11
CA ASP A 15 8.15 7.50 20.86
C ASP A 15 8.65 6.65 19.68
N GLN A 16 7.70 6.09 18.93
CA GLN A 16 7.95 5.25 17.75
C GLN A 16 7.33 5.81 16.46
N ILE A 17 6.66 6.98 16.53
CA ILE A 17 5.96 7.55 15.37
C ILE A 17 6.50 8.92 14.96
N GLY A 18 7.39 9.52 15.76
CA GLY A 18 8.15 10.70 15.38
C GLY A 18 7.24 11.87 15.00
N MET A 19 7.51 12.50 13.86
CA MET A 19 6.72 13.66 13.42
C MET A 19 5.27 13.33 13.03
N LEU A 20 4.85 12.06 12.98
CA LEU A 20 3.43 11.74 12.86
C LEU A 20 2.61 12.24 14.06
N ASN A 21 3.26 12.46 15.22
CA ASN A 21 2.65 13.13 16.37
C ASN A 21 2.14 14.55 16.03
N GLU A 22 2.68 15.21 15.00
CA GLU A 22 2.19 16.51 14.54
C GLU A 22 0.87 16.42 13.78
N ILE A 23 0.41 15.24 13.37
CA ILE A 23 -0.88 15.06 12.70
C ILE A 23 -1.96 14.96 13.78
N THR A 24 -2.35 16.11 14.33
CA THR A 24 -3.33 16.19 15.42
C THR A 24 -4.78 16.12 14.91
N PRO A 25 -5.76 15.72 15.74
CA PRO A 25 -7.17 15.74 15.36
C PRO A 25 -7.65 17.11 14.86
N ALA A 26 -7.15 18.20 15.45
CA ALA A 26 -7.46 19.56 15.02
C ALA A 26 -6.93 19.86 13.61
N LYS A 27 -5.70 19.44 13.28
CA LYS A 27 -5.13 19.58 11.94
C LYS A 27 -5.88 18.71 10.92
N THR A 28 -6.31 17.51 11.29
CA THR A 28 -7.15 16.66 10.42
C THR A 28 -8.48 17.33 10.08
N VAL A 29 -9.18 17.90 11.07
CA VAL A 29 -10.42 18.66 10.83
C VAL A 29 -10.17 19.91 9.99
N ALA A 30 -9.07 20.63 10.24
CA ALA A 30 -8.69 21.80 9.46
C ALA A 30 -8.42 21.42 7.98
N ALA A 31 -7.70 20.33 7.74
CA ALA A 31 -7.44 19.82 6.40
C ALA A 31 -8.73 19.38 5.68
N ALA A 32 -9.65 18.71 6.37
CA ALA A 32 -10.94 18.31 5.79
C ALA A 32 -11.76 19.51 5.29
N ARG A 33 -11.68 20.65 5.98
CA ARG A 33 -12.36 21.91 5.57
C ARG A 33 -11.77 22.54 4.30
N LEU A 34 -10.59 22.11 3.83
CA LEU A 34 -10.02 22.56 2.56
C LEU A 34 -10.75 21.96 1.35
N VAL A 35 -11.47 20.86 1.54
CA VAL A 35 -12.26 20.23 0.48
C VAL A 35 -13.51 21.06 0.20
N GLN A 36 -13.45 21.92 -0.81
CA GLN A 36 -14.58 22.80 -1.18
C GLN A 36 -15.31 22.34 -2.45
N GLN A 37 -14.60 21.72 -3.39
CA GLN A 37 -15.11 21.42 -4.73
C GLN A 37 -15.21 19.91 -5.01
N GLY A 38 -14.76 19.06 -4.08
CA GLY A 38 -14.75 17.60 -4.28
C GLY A 38 -13.83 17.11 -5.40
N ARG A 39 -12.86 17.92 -5.85
CA ARG A 39 -11.87 17.48 -6.85
C ARG A 39 -10.90 16.48 -6.22
N VAL A 40 -10.59 15.43 -6.96
CA VAL A 40 -9.64 14.38 -6.58
C VAL A 40 -8.53 14.34 -7.62
N TYR A 41 -7.28 14.30 -7.15
CA TYR A 41 -6.10 14.16 -7.99
C TYR A 41 -5.32 12.93 -7.52
N ASP A 42 -5.01 12.03 -8.44
CA ASP A 42 -4.13 10.90 -8.18
C ASP A 42 -2.67 11.37 -8.21
N LEU A 43 -1.94 11.11 -7.13
CA LEU A 43 -0.52 11.45 -6.98
C LEU A 43 0.38 10.21 -7.09
N ALA A 44 -0.19 9.03 -7.34
CA ALA A 44 0.55 7.80 -7.53
C ALA A 44 1.03 7.65 -8.98
N HIS A 45 2.20 7.04 -9.14
CA HIS A 45 2.55 6.41 -10.41
C HIS A 45 1.82 5.08 -10.55
N VAL A 46 1.42 4.75 -11.79
CA VAL A 46 0.99 3.39 -12.13
C VAL A 46 2.14 2.45 -11.82
N LEU A 47 1.86 1.40 -11.04
CA LEU A 47 2.82 0.36 -10.72
C LEU A 47 2.77 -0.73 -11.79
N ASP A 48 3.88 -0.86 -12.50
CA ASP A 48 4.16 -1.97 -13.39
C ASP A 48 5.67 -2.27 -13.36
N GLU A 49 6.12 -3.25 -14.13
CA GLU A 49 7.53 -3.67 -14.17
C GLU A 49 8.50 -2.60 -14.72
N HIS A 50 7.98 -1.54 -15.35
CA HIS A 50 8.73 -0.42 -15.93
C HIS A 50 8.71 0.84 -15.06
N VAL A 51 8.01 0.82 -13.91
CA VAL A 51 8.01 1.97 -13.00
C VAL A 51 9.45 2.32 -12.60
N PRO A 52 9.84 3.62 -12.55
CA PRO A 52 11.18 4.01 -12.17
C PRO A 52 11.62 3.40 -10.84
N ALA A 53 12.82 2.81 -10.81
CA ALA A 53 13.31 2.04 -9.66
C ALA A 53 14.79 2.30 -9.39
N PHE A 54 15.17 2.32 -8.11
CA PHE A 54 16.57 2.24 -7.72
C PHE A 54 17.11 0.83 -8.03
N PRO A 55 18.35 0.68 -8.55
CA PRO A 55 18.89 -0.62 -8.92
C PRO A 55 18.76 -1.68 -7.81
N GLY A 56 18.29 -2.87 -8.18
CA GLY A 56 18.04 -3.98 -7.24
C GLY A 56 16.63 -4.04 -6.65
N ARG A 57 15.77 -3.05 -6.93
CA ARG A 57 14.34 -3.06 -6.59
C ARG A 57 13.51 -3.49 -7.80
N SER A 58 12.34 -4.09 -7.55
CA SER A 58 11.44 -4.53 -8.61
C SER A 58 9.99 -4.57 -8.15
N PHE A 59 9.08 -4.35 -9.08
CA PHE A 59 7.67 -4.66 -8.94
C PHE A 59 7.30 -5.75 -9.94
N ARG A 60 6.66 -6.83 -9.48
CA ARG A 60 6.15 -7.90 -10.33
C ARG A 60 4.74 -8.22 -9.91
N GLN A 61 3.85 -8.30 -10.89
CA GLN A 61 2.45 -8.65 -10.71
C GLN A 61 2.13 -9.81 -11.63
N SER A 62 1.44 -10.82 -11.12
CA SER A 62 1.10 -12.01 -11.89
C SER A 62 -0.35 -12.38 -11.62
N LEU A 63 -1.15 -12.26 -12.69
CA LEU A 63 -2.55 -12.63 -12.66
C LEU A 63 -2.67 -14.16 -12.65
N VAL A 64 -3.24 -14.70 -11.57
CA VAL A 64 -3.56 -16.12 -11.42
C VAL A 64 -5.04 -16.30 -11.65
N THR A 65 -5.40 -16.78 -12.84
CA THR A 65 -6.77 -17.18 -13.15
C THR A 65 -7.06 -18.54 -12.52
N SER A 66 -7.48 -18.52 -11.26
CA SER A 66 -7.80 -19.73 -10.49
C SER A 66 -9.06 -20.45 -10.96
N ALA A 67 -9.95 -19.78 -11.69
CA ALA A 67 -11.22 -20.34 -12.14
C ALA A 67 -11.08 -21.69 -12.86
N HIS A 68 -10.09 -21.84 -13.75
CA HIS A 68 -9.94 -23.08 -14.52
C HIS A 68 -9.10 -24.17 -13.81
N LEU A 69 -8.38 -23.84 -12.73
CA LEU A 69 -7.42 -24.76 -12.06
C LEU A 69 -7.74 -25.07 -10.60
N LEU A 70 -8.38 -24.14 -9.87
CA LEU A 70 -8.70 -24.29 -8.45
C LEU A 70 -10.17 -24.63 -8.22
N ASN A 71 -11.10 -24.06 -9.00
CA ASN A 71 -12.52 -24.41 -8.86
C ASN A 71 -12.71 -25.90 -9.08
N LEU A 72 -12.13 -26.46 -10.14
CA LEU A 72 -12.18 -27.90 -10.45
C LEU A 72 -11.51 -28.81 -9.40
N ARG A 73 -10.75 -28.28 -8.42
CA ARG A 73 -10.25 -29.09 -7.28
C ARG A 73 -11.35 -29.37 -6.25
N ARG A 74 -12.46 -28.65 -6.32
CA ARG A 74 -13.61 -28.81 -5.44
C ARG A 74 -14.62 -29.75 -6.11
N PRO A 75 -15.10 -30.78 -5.41
CA PRO A 75 -16.06 -31.75 -5.98
C PRO A 75 -17.40 -31.12 -6.42
N ASP A 76 -17.76 -29.97 -5.86
CA ASP A 76 -19.00 -29.22 -6.10
C ASP A 76 -18.84 -28.07 -7.11
N ALA A 77 -17.68 -27.95 -7.77
CA ALA A 77 -17.49 -27.01 -8.85
C ALA A 77 -17.85 -27.63 -10.20
N GLY A 78 -18.71 -26.95 -10.96
CA GLY A 78 -19.03 -27.29 -12.34
C GLY A 78 -18.17 -26.54 -13.35
N ALA A 79 -18.37 -26.83 -14.63
CA ALA A 79 -17.68 -26.15 -15.73
C ALA A 79 -17.92 -24.62 -15.76
N ALA A 80 -19.05 -24.17 -15.20
CA ALA A 80 -19.43 -22.77 -15.14
C ALA A 80 -18.87 -22.04 -13.89
N GLY A 81 -18.43 -22.75 -12.85
CA GLY A 81 -17.95 -22.15 -11.61
C GLY A 81 -18.32 -22.97 -10.37
N TRP A 82 -18.08 -22.40 -9.19
CA TRP A 82 -18.37 -23.05 -7.91
C TRP A 82 -19.79 -22.74 -7.41
N GLY A 83 -20.51 -23.76 -6.92
CA GLY A 83 -21.83 -23.62 -6.30
C GLY A 83 -22.96 -23.25 -7.26
N GLU A 84 -24.18 -23.08 -6.74
CA GLU A 84 -25.37 -22.75 -7.55
C GLU A 84 -25.24 -21.41 -8.29
N ASN A 85 -24.46 -20.47 -7.75
CA ASN A 85 -24.22 -19.15 -8.34
C ASN A 85 -23.07 -19.13 -9.35
N ASN A 86 -22.41 -20.26 -9.62
CA ASN A 86 -21.29 -20.38 -10.55
C ASN A 86 -20.17 -19.35 -10.29
N VAL A 87 -19.77 -19.16 -9.02
CA VAL A 87 -18.77 -18.15 -8.68
C VAL A 87 -17.41 -18.50 -9.27
N ASN A 88 -16.76 -17.49 -9.84
CA ASN A 88 -15.38 -17.54 -10.30
C ASN A 88 -14.63 -16.35 -9.72
N TRP A 89 -13.34 -16.52 -9.48
CA TRP A 89 -12.49 -15.44 -8.99
C TRP A 89 -11.12 -15.48 -9.65
N ILE A 90 -10.49 -14.31 -9.66
CA ILE A 90 -9.14 -14.07 -10.12
C ILE A 90 -8.33 -13.67 -8.90
N ILE A 91 -7.14 -14.24 -8.76
CA ILE A 91 -6.18 -13.86 -7.73
C ILE A 91 -5.03 -13.16 -8.43
N ASP A 92 -4.48 -12.16 -7.78
CA ASP A 92 -3.27 -11.52 -8.24
C ASP A 92 -2.17 -11.71 -7.20
N LEU A 93 -0.96 -12.00 -7.68
CA LEU A 93 0.23 -12.10 -6.84
C LEU A 93 1.16 -10.95 -7.16
N VAL A 94 1.34 -10.06 -6.20
CA VAL A 94 2.29 -8.95 -6.27
C VAL A 94 3.51 -9.29 -5.42
N SER A 95 4.70 -9.22 -6.04
CA SER A 95 6.00 -9.28 -5.37
C SER A 95 6.75 -7.99 -5.64
N SER A 96 7.05 -7.24 -4.57
CA SER A 96 7.68 -5.93 -4.68
C SER A 96 8.53 -5.62 -3.45
N THR A 97 9.60 -4.83 -3.63
CA THR A 97 10.20 -4.10 -2.51
C THR A 97 9.27 -2.97 -2.07
N SER A 98 9.27 -2.59 -0.79
CA SER A 98 8.35 -1.57 -0.25
C SER A 98 8.61 -0.15 -0.77
N GLN A 99 9.78 0.09 -1.37
CA GLN A 99 10.19 1.39 -1.92
C GLN A 99 10.06 1.47 -3.45
N MET A 100 9.02 0.83 -4.02
CA MET A 100 8.67 0.92 -5.44
C MET A 100 7.58 1.97 -5.67
N GLY A 101 7.69 2.74 -6.76
CA GLY A 101 6.72 3.76 -7.16
C GLY A 101 6.55 4.87 -6.12
N THR A 102 5.36 5.46 -6.04
CA THR A 102 5.00 6.41 -4.99
C THR A 102 4.85 5.68 -3.66
N HIS A 103 5.73 5.94 -2.69
CA HIS A 103 5.79 5.21 -1.41
C HIS A 103 6.06 6.14 -0.23
N LEU A 104 6.01 5.57 0.98
CA LEU A 104 6.43 6.20 2.23
C LEU A 104 7.61 5.41 2.80
N ASP A 105 8.68 6.13 3.15
CA ASP A 105 9.78 5.56 3.91
C ASP A 105 9.48 5.66 5.41
N ALA A 106 9.50 4.52 6.09
CA ALA A 106 9.33 4.45 7.54
C ALA A 106 10.58 4.97 8.28
N LEU A 107 10.45 5.24 9.59
CA LEU A 107 11.55 5.76 10.42
C LEU A 107 12.77 4.84 10.44
N ASN A 108 12.59 3.54 10.23
CA ASN A 108 13.64 2.53 10.19
C ASN A 108 14.14 2.23 8.76
N HIS A 109 13.93 3.15 7.80
CA HIS A 109 14.40 2.93 6.44
C HIS A 109 15.93 2.89 6.35
N LEU A 110 16.61 3.67 7.19
CA LEU A 110 18.07 3.80 7.27
C LEU A 110 18.60 3.44 8.66
#